data_AF-A0A1F8NE89-F1
#
_entry.id   AF-A0A1F8NE89-F1
#
_cell.length_a   1.000
_cell.length_b   1.000
_cell.length_c   1.000
_cell.angle_alpha   90.00
_cell.angle_beta   90.00
_cell.angle_gamma   90.00
#
_symmetry.space_group_name_H-M   'P 1'
#
loop_
_entity.id
_entity.type
_entity.pdbx_description
1 polymer ?
#
loop_
_entity_poly.entity_id
_entity_poly.type
_entity_poly.pdbx_seq_one_letter_code
_entity_poly.pdbx_strand_id
1 'polypeptide(L)'
;MTKTQPNLRAKAGRSYPDESLRAATHPTRQTILKALQESDRSTTDLEQLTGENRYNLYHHLAILEQAGMVGHRLKDSRSKEFFLRKASRRQSAVYQVSREEEPSHARWGAFFRTLSELTGEEIPRARHVIGATVILSYAGEEG
;
A
#
# COMPACT_ATOMS: atom_id res chain seq x y z
N MET A 1 -35.68 36.67 9.41
CA MET A 1 -34.58 36.47 8.45
C MET A 1 -33.37 35.94 9.20
N THR A 2 -33.25 34.62 9.32
CA THR A 2 -32.14 33.95 9.99
C THR A 2 -31.12 33.52 8.93
N LYS A 3 -29.92 34.11 8.96
CA LYS A 3 -28.79 33.70 8.11
C LYS A 3 -28.23 32.38 8.67
N THR A 4 -28.45 31.30 7.94
CA THR A 4 -27.78 30.00 8.18
C THR A 4 -26.30 30.14 7.82
N GLN A 5 -25.41 30.01 8.80
CA GLN A 5 -23.98 29.92 8.58
C GLN A 5 -23.63 28.57 7.92
N PRO A 6 -22.71 28.53 6.93
CA PRO A 6 -22.30 27.28 6.33
C PRO A 6 -21.47 26.45 7.32
N ASN A 7 -21.92 25.22 7.51
CA ASN A 7 -21.40 24.23 8.45
C ASN A 7 -19.97 23.80 8.04
N LEU A 8 -18.95 24.26 8.78
CA LEU A 8 -17.51 24.00 8.54
C LEU A 8 -17.04 22.59 8.97
N ARG A 9 -17.93 21.59 9.00
CA ARG A 9 -17.66 20.29 9.66
C ARG A 9 -17.72 19.05 8.75
N ALA A 10 -17.35 19.18 7.47
CA ALA A 10 -17.42 18.04 6.52
C ALA A 10 -16.20 17.87 5.60
N LYS A 11 -14.97 18.13 6.07
CA LYS A 11 -13.77 18.02 5.20
C LYS A 11 -12.57 17.21 5.71
N ALA A 12 -12.66 16.53 6.87
CA ALA A 12 -11.51 15.81 7.43
C ALA A 12 -11.42 14.30 7.07
N GLY A 13 -12.49 13.68 6.57
CA GLY A 13 -12.55 12.21 6.42
C GLY A 13 -12.50 11.64 5.01
N ARG A 14 -12.52 12.48 3.96
CA ARG A 14 -12.86 12.01 2.59
C ARG A 14 -11.68 11.89 1.60
N SER A 15 -10.43 12.12 2.02
CA SER A 15 -9.32 12.28 1.07
C SER A 15 -8.16 11.28 1.19
N TYR A 16 -8.08 10.44 2.23
CA TYR A 16 -6.90 9.57 2.47
C TYR A 16 -6.97 8.15 1.86
N PRO A 17 -8.12 7.44 1.88
CA PRO A 17 -8.18 6.09 1.30
C PRO A 17 -7.90 6.06 -0.21
N ASP A 18 -8.33 7.11 -0.91
CA ASP A 18 -8.15 7.28 -2.36
C ASP A 18 -6.66 7.51 -2.70
N GLU A 19 -5.93 8.26 -1.87
CA GLU A 19 -4.51 8.51 -2.08
C GLU A 19 -3.66 7.25 -1.81
N SER A 20 -3.92 6.54 -0.71
CA SER A 20 -3.24 5.28 -0.42
C SER A 20 -3.53 4.21 -1.48
N LEU A 21 -4.79 4.09 -1.93
CA LEU A 21 -5.16 3.18 -3.00
C LEU A 21 -4.47 3.52 -4.33
N ARG A 22 -4.46 4.81 -4.73
CA ARG A 22 -3.77 5.26 -5.93
C ARG A 22 -2.26 5.04 -5.84
N ALA A 23 -1.67 5.23 -4.67
CA ALA A 23 -0.26 4.96 -4.44
C ALA A 23 0.05 3.45 -4.58
N ALA A 24 -0.77 2.57 -4.01
CA ALA A 24 -0.51 1.12 -4.01
C ALA A 24 -0.90 0.37 -5.29
N THR A 25 -1.62 0.98 -6.23
CA THR A 25 -2.12 0.28 -7.44
C THR A 25 -1.20 0.35 -8.66
N HIS A 26 -0.15 1.19 -8.64
CA HIS A 26 0.76 1.30 -9.79
C HIS A 26 1.78 0.15 -9.80
N PRO A 27 2.04 -0.50 -10.96
CA PRO A 27 2.90 -1.68 -11.05
C PRO A 27 4.28 -1.49 -10.41
N THR A 28 5.00 -0.42 -10.77
CA THR A 28 6.32 -0.13 -10.19
C THR A 28 6.27 0.08 -8.68
N ARG A 29 5.22 0.74 -8.16
CA ARG A 29 5.05 0.97 -6.72
C ARG A 29 4.68 -0.31 -6.00
N GLN A 30 3.93 -1.20 -6.64
CA GLN A 30 3.68 -2.54 -6.12
C GLN A 30 4.98 -3.35 -6.00
N THR A 31 5.85 -3.31 -7.00
CA THR A 31 7.17 -3.96 -6.92
C THR A 31 8.01 -3.39 -5.77
N ILE A 32 8.02 -2.07 -5.60
CA ILE A 32 8.73 -1.42 -4.48
C ILE A 32 8.16 -1.87 -3.14
N LEU A 33 6.84 -1.78 -2.96
CA LEU A 33 6.17 -2.18 -1.71
C LEU A 33 6.41 -3.66 -1.41
N LYS A 34 6.43 -4.51 -2.44
CA LYS A 34 6.70 -5.94 -2.31
C LYS A 34 8.13 -6.19 -1.82
N ALA A 35 9.11 -5.56 -2.46
CA ALA A 35 10.51 -5.69 -2.09
C ALA A 35 10.76 -5.20 -0.65
N LEU A 36 10.09 -4.12 -0.24
CA LEU A 36 10.18 -3.57 1.11
C LEU A 36 9.38 -4.35 2.16
N GLN A 37 8.43 -5.19 1.75
CA GLN A 37 7.75 -6.14 2.64
C GLN A 37 8.70 -7.26 3.07
N GLU A 38 9.66 -7.62 2.21
CA GLU A 38 10.67 -8.65 2.49
C GLU A 38 11.84 -8.12 3.32
N SER A 39 12.39 -6.97 2.92
CA SER A 39 13.52 -6.34 3.62
C SER A 39 13.73 -4.89 3.19
N ASP A 40 14.42 -4.12 4.02
CA ASP A 40 14.82 -2.76 3.68
C ASP A 40 15.80 -2.76 2.49
N ARG A 41 15.65 -1.80 1.57
CA ARG A 41 16.40 -1.75 0.30
C ARG A 41 17.05 -0.40 0.06
N SER A 42 18.23 -0.41 -0.55
CA SER A 42 18.88 0.82 -1.00
C SER A 42 18.22 1.36 -2.28
N THR A 43 18.52 2.62 -2.62
CA THR A 43 18.06 3.20 -3.91
C THR A 43 18.54 2.37 -5.10
N THR A 44 19.79 1.88 -5.06
CA THR A 44 20.38 1.08 -6.14
C THR A 44 19.73 -0.30 -6.28
N ASP A 45 19.35 -0.93 -5.16
CA ASP A 45 18.65 -2.22 -5.22
C ASP A 45 17.26 -2.05 -5.85
N LEU A 46 16.54 -0.99 -5.47
CA LEU A 46 15.23 -0.68 -6.03
C LEU A 46 15.30 -0.30 -7.51
N GLU A 47 16.35 0.41 -7.93
CA GLU A 47 16.63 0.72 -9.35
C GLU A 47 16.74 -0.57 -10.16
N GLN A 48 17.54 -1.52 -9.67
CA GLN A 48 17.74 -2.82 -10.35
C GLN A 48 16.47 -3.67 -10.36
N LEU A 49 15.73 -3.73 -9.25
CA LEU A 49 14.50 -4.53 -9.13
C LEU A 49 13.36 -4.01 -10.00
N THR A 50 13.25 -2.68 -10.13
CA THR A 50 12.16 -2.04 -10.89
C THR A 50 12.51 -1.79 -12.35
N GLY A 51 13.81 -1.73 -12.69
CA GLY A 51 14.28 -1.31 -14.02
C GLY A 51 14.08 0.18 -14.31
N GLU A 52 13.66 0.97 -13.32
CA GLU A 52 13.48 2.42 -13.46
C GLU A 52 14.81 3.15 -13.40
N ASN A 53 14.89 4.30 -14.05
CA ASN A 53 15.99 5.24 -13.78
C ASN A 53 15.77 5.96 -12.43
N ARG A 54 16.83 6.60 -11.92
CA ARG A 54 16.79 7.33 -10.64
C ARG A 54 15.68 8.36 -10.52
N TYR A 55 15.41 9.12 -11.59
CA TYR A 55 14.40 10.18 -11.57
C TYR A 55 13.00 9.60 -11.37
N ASN A 56 12.63 8.57 -12.15
CA ASN A 56 11.36 7.88 -12.03
C ASN A 56 11.22 7.16 -10.69
N LEU A 57 12.29 6.49 -10.24
CA LEU A 57 12.31 5.81 -8.96
C LEU A 57 12.05 6.78 -7.80
N TYR A 58 12.71 7.94 -7.78
CA TYR A 58 12.46 8.96 -6.76
C TYR A 58 11.04 9.52 -6.83
N HIS A 59 10.47 9.67 -8.02
CA HIS A 59 9.07 10.07 -8.18
C HIS A 59 8.13 9.04 -7.53
N HIS A 60 8.34 7.75 -7.78
CA HIS A 60 7.55 6.68 -7.16
C HIS A 60 7.72 6.62 -5.65
N LEU A 61 8.94 6.74 -5.14
CA LEU A 61 9.23 6.73 -3.71
C LEU A 61 8.61 7.94 -3.01
N ALA A 62 8.66 9.13 -3.62
CA ALA A 62 8.01 10.32 -3.06
C ALA A 62 6.50 10.13 -2.90
N ILE A 63 5.82 9.53 -3.89
CA ILE A 63 4.38 9.22 -3.80
C ILE A 63 4.12 8.24 -2.66
N LEU A 64 4.94 7.19 -2.51
CA LEU A 64 4.79 6.19 -1.44
C LEU A 64 5.07 6.77 -0.05
N GLU A 65 6.01 7.71 0.06
CA GLU A 65 6.32 8.44 1.29
C GLU A 65 5.19 9.39 1.67
N GLN A 66 4.64 10.14 0.71
CA GLN A 66 3.49 11.02 0.90
C GLN A 66 2.25 10.24 1.37
N ALA A 67 2.01 9.07 0.78
CA ALA A 67 0.95 8.16 1.20
C ALA A 67 1.24 7.44 2.54
N GLY A 68 2.37 7.72 3.20
CA GLY A 68 2.73 7.17 4.51
C GLY A 68 3.10 5.68 4.49
N MET A 69 3.35 5.09 3.32
CA MET A 69 3.63 3.65 3.18
C MET A 69 5.12 3.33 3.34
N VAL A 70 5.99 4.23 2.91
CA VAL A 70 7.45 4.04 2.92
C VAL A 70 8.12 5.14 3.74
N GLY A 71 9.24 4.79 4.38
CA GLY A 71 10.17 5.75 4.98
C GLY A 71 11.58 5.48 4.50
N HIS A 72 12.49 6.40 4.80
CA HIS A 72 13.91 6.21 4.56
C HIS A 72 14.75 6.63 5.76
N ARG A 73 15.95 6.05 5.83
CA ARG A 73 17.03 6.47 6.71
C ARG A 73 18.31 6.64 5.90
N LEU A 74 19.23 7.44 6.39
CA LEU A 74 20.57 7.54 5.79
C LEU A 74 21.43 6.39 6.29
N LYS A 75 22.00 5.64 5.36
CA LYS A 75 23.06 4.67 5.58
C LYS A 75 24.39 5.34 5.23
N ASP A 76 25.36 5.20 6.14
CA ASP A 76 26.72 5.75 6.00
C ASP A 76 26.77 7.25 5.63
N SER A 77 25.77 8.02 6.09
CA SER A 77 25.60 9.46 5.82
C SER A 77 25.51 9.87 4.34
N ARG A 78 25.36 8.93 3.40
CA ARG A 78 25.42 9.21 1.96
C ARG A 78 24.34 8.52 1.12
N SER A 79 23.86 7.35 1.52
CA SER A 79 22.87 6.59 0.75
C SER A 79 21.55 6.47 1.50
N LYS A 80 20.43 6.48 0.78
CA LYS A 80 19.11 6.21 1.37
C LYS A 80 18.85 4.71 1.40
N GLU A 81 18.45 4.23 2.57
CA GLU A 81 17.89 2.90 2.78
C GLU A 81 16.41 3.06 3.10
N PHE A 82 15.56 2.51 2.23
CA PHE A 82 14.11 2.60 2.31
C PHE A 82 13.55 1.40 3.06
N PHE A 83 12.45 1.62 3.78
CA PHE A 83 11.78 0.61 4.58
C PHE A 83 10.26 0.80 4.51
N LEU A 84 9.52 -0.31 4.66
CA LEU A 84 8.07 -0.24 4.78
C LEU A 84 7.71 0.33 6.16
N ARG A 85 6.86 1.37 6.19
CA ARG A 85 6.33 1.88 7.45
C ARG A 85 5.35 0.86 8.01
N LYS A 86 5.64 0.34 9.20
CA LYS A 86 4.63 -0.35 10.00
C LYS A 86 3.51 0.65 10.28
N ALA A 87 2.25 0.23 10.18
CA ALA A 87 1.08 1.09 10.37
C ALA A 87 1.06 1.67 11.80
N SER A 88 1.85 2.71 12.04
CA SER A 88 1.89 3.40 13.32
C SER A 88 0.85 4.50 13.27
N ARG A 89 -0.24 4.24 13.97
CA ARG A 89 -1.29 5.16 14.39
C ARG A 89 -2.25 5.72 13.36
N ARG A 90 -1.92 6.08 12.11
CA ARG A 90 -2.97 6.57 11.18
C ARG A 90 -2.60 6.33 9.71
N GLN A 91 -3.31 5.42 9.04
CA GLN A 91 -4.04 5.65 7.78
C GLN A 91 -4.22 4.37 6.95
N SER A 92 -3.18 3.60 6.62
CA SER A 92 -3.32 2.33 5.89
C SER A 92 -2.15 1.35 6.03
N ALA A 93 -2.42 0.05 5.87
CA ALA A 93 -1.41 -0.99 5.69
C ALA A 93 -1.61 -1.69 4.34
N VAL A 94 -0.51 -2.04 3.68
CA VAL A 94 -0.53 -2.80 2.42
C VAL A 94 0.11 -4.16 2.64
N TYR A 95 -0.57 -5.20 2.18
CA TYR A 95 -0.10 -6.57 2.17
C TYR A 95 -0.17 -7.13 0.76
N GLN A 96 0.90 -7.77 0.32
CA GLN A 96 0.98 -8.38 -1.00
C GLN A 96 1.37 -9.85 -0.89
N VAL A 97 0.59 -10.70 -1.57
CA VAL A 97 0.81 -12.15 -1.64
C VAL A 97 0.70 -12.63 -3.08
N SER A 98 1.58 -13.53 -3.48
CA SER A 98 1.58 -14.17 -4.79
C SER A 98 1.39 -15.69 -4.64
N ARG A 99 0.87 -16.36 -5.68
CA ARG A 99 0.78 -17.82 -5.70
C ARG A 99 2.13 -18.51 -5.72
N GLU A 100 3.16 -17.84 -6.21
CA GLU A 100 4.52 -18.36 -6.27
C GLU A 100 5.11 -18.51 -4.85
N GLU A 101 4.85 -17.55 -3.98
CA GLU A 101 5.30 -17.57 -2.58
C GLU A 101 4.42 -18.44 -1.68
N GLU A 102 3.12 -18.46 -1.92
CA GLU A 102 2.15 -19.27 -1.18
C GLU A 102 1.40 -20.19 -2.17
N PRO A 103 1.95 -21.37 -2.49
CA PRO A 103 1.33 -22.28 -3.45
C PRO A 103 0.14 -23.06 -2.86
N SER A 104 -0.15 -22.95 -1.55
CA SER A 104 -1.22 -23.72 -0.90
C SER A 104 -2.61 -23.33 -1.43
N HIS A 105 -3.19 -24.23 -2.22
CA HIS A 105 -4.57 -24.09 -2.70
C HIS A 105 -5.59 -23.91 -1.58
N ALA A 106 -5.38 -24.56 -0.42
CA ALA A 106 -6.28 -24.48 0.71
C ALA A 106 -6.30 -23.07 1.34
N ARG A 107 -5.14 -22.41 1.47
CA ARG A 107 -5.03 -21.06 2.02
C ARG A 107 -5.67 -20.03 1.09
N TRP A 108 -5.44 -20.13 -0.21
CA TRP A 108 -6.12 -19.30 -1.22
C TRP A 108 -7.63 -19.52 -1.23
N GLY A 109 -8.08 -20.78 -1.16
CA GLY A 109 -9.50 -21.10 -1.07
C GLY A 109 -10.16 -20.50 0.17
N ALA A 110 -9.49 -20.58 1.33
CA ALA A 110 -9.97 -19.96 2.57
C ALA A 110 -10.02 -18.43 2.45
N PHE A 111 -8.97 -17.79 1.93
CA PHE A 111 -8.90 -16.35 1.72
C PHE A 111 -10.04 -15.84 0.83
N PHE A 112 -10.26 -16.47 -0.33
CA PHE A 112 -11.33 -16.07 -1.24
C PHE A 112 -12.72 -16.33 -0.68
N ARG A 113 -12.93 -17.44 0.04
CA ARG A 113 -14.21 -17.70 0.70
C ARG A 113 -14.52 -16.60 1.72
N THR A 114 -13.57 -16.25 2.58
CA THR A 114 -13.76 -15.17 3.56
C THR A 114 -14.00 -13.82 2.89
N LEU A 115 -13.30 -13.51 1.80
CA LEU A 115 -13.58 -12.28 1.04
C LEU A 115 -15.00 -12.27 0.48
N SER A 116 -15.46 -13.36 -0.15
CA SER A 116 -16.82 -13.45 -0.69
C SER A 116 -17.88 -13.31 0.39
N GLU A 117 -17.66 -13.88 1.57
CA GLU A 117 -18.56 -13.75 2.73
C GLU A 117 -18.62 -12.29 3.24
N LEU A 118 -17.49 -11.58 3.22
CA LEU A 118 -17.41 -10.18 3.66
C LEU A 118 -18.01 -9.19 2.65
N THR A 119 -17.86 -9.43 1.36
CA THR A 119 -18.33 -8.51 0.29
C THR A 119 -19.71 -8.86 -0.24
N GLY A 120 -20.17 -10.10 -0.06
CA GLY A 120 -21.37 -10.63 -0.71
C GLY A 120 -21.18 -10.91 -2.20
N GLU A 121 -19.94 -10.93 -2.69
CA GLU A 121 -19.62 -11.13 -4.11
C GLU A 121 -18.70 -12.34 -4.31
N GLU A 122 -18.96 -13.15 -5.34
CA GLU A 122 -18.04 -14.20 -5.73
C GLU A 122 -16.83 -13.65 -6.50
N ILE A 123 -15.63 -14.16 -6.20
CA ILE A 123 -14.42 -13.80 -6.94
C ILE A 123 -14.39 -14.54 -8.28
N PRO A 124 -14.49 -13.83 -9.42
CA PRO A 124 -14.51 -14.48 -10.72
C PRO A 124 -13.19 -15.20 -10.98
N ARG A 125 -13.28 -16.44 -11.49
CA ARG A 125 -12.12 -17.22 -11.92
C ARG A 125 -11.03 -17.35 -10.84
N ALA A 126 -11.40 -17.44 -9.55
CA ALA A 126 -10.48 -17.47 -8.40
C ALA A 126 -9.26 -18.43 -8.54
N ARG A 127 -9.43 -19.56 -9.24
CA ARG A 127 -8.33 -20.51 -9.54
C ARG A 127 -7.19 -19.92 -10.39
N HIS A 128 -7.45 -18.87 -11.16
CA HIS A 128 -6.47 -18.21 -12.03
C HIS A 128 -5.90 -16.92 -11.42
N VAL A 129 -6.30 -16.54 -10.20
CA VAL A 129 -5.71 -15.39 -9.52
C VAL A 129 -4.25 -15.70 -9.18
N ILE A 130 -3.33 -14.90 -9.70
CA ILE A 130 -1.88 -15.09 -9.53
C ILE A 130 -1.32 -14.39 -8.28
N GLY A 131 -2.05 -13.42 -7.74
CA GLY A 131 -1.65 -12.65 -6.56
C GLY A 131 -2.78 -11.75 -6.08
N ALA A 132 -2.62 -11.19 -4.89
CA ALA A 132 -3.55 -10.25 -4.29
C ALA A 132 -2.80 -9.14 -3.55
N THR A 133 -3.33 -7.92 -3.65
CA THR A 133 -2.92 -6.79 -2.80
C THR A 133 -4.10 -6.45 -1.89
N VAL A 134 -3.87 -6.49 -0.58
CA VAL A 134 -4.86 -6.13 0.44
C VAL A 134 -4.44 -4.82 1.07
N ILE A 135 -5.33 -3.83 1.05
CA ILE A 135 -5.12 -2.53 1.68
C ILE A 135 -6.10 -2.41 2.83
N LEU A 136 -5.58 -2.30 4.05
CA LEU A 136 -6.37 -2.08 5.25
C LEU A 136 -6.32 -0.60 5.60
N SER A 137 -7.48 0.05 5.74
CA SER A 137 -7.58 1.43 6.24
C SER A 137 -7.90 1.42 7.73
N TYR A 138 -7.21 2.24 8.50
CA TYR A 138 -7.45 2.37 9.95
C TYR A 138 -8.13 3.70 10.23
N ALA A 139 -9.27 3.67 10.93
CA ALA A 139 -9.86 4.87 11.51
C ALA A 139 -8.85 5.42 12.53
N GLY A 140 -8.45 6.68 12.38
CA GLY A 140 -7.56 7.30 13.37
C GLY A 140 -8.29 7.39 14.71
N GLU A 141 -7.68 6.91 15.80
CA GLU A 141 -8.19 7.17 17.15
C GLU A 141 -8.26 8.69 17.34
N GLU A 142 -9.43 9.27 17.60
CA GLU A 142 -9.50 10.66 18.06
C GLU A 142 -8.64 10.75 19.34
N GLY A 143 -7.61 11.61 19.31
CA GLY A 143 -6.73 11.84 20.44
C GLY A 143 -7.32 12.89 21.36
#